data_AF-A0A4V2BKS8-F1
#
_entry.id   AF-A0A4V2BKS8-F1
#
_cell.length_a   1.000
_cell.length_b   1.000
_cell.length_c   1.000
_cell.angle_alpha   90.00
_cell.angle_beta   90.00
_cell.angle_gamma   90.00
#
_symmetry.space_group_name_H-M   'P 1'
#
loop_
_entity.id
_entity.type
_entity.pdbx_description
1 polymer ?
#
loop_
_entity_poly.entity_id
_entity_poly.type
_entity_poly.pdbx_seq_one_letter_code
_entity_poly.pdbx_strand_id
1 'polypeptide(L)'
;MHALTSPPIIPTLALLESIAADRTVLDQWPEEERVRLHKAIASIYHPEPKLRRKKSKEIERERHAEKLRRADALLDQTGIRALRRAPVFTTPNYFPPAGFIAQDQVEENPEPLESPELRHCYVCKQKFTQLHHFYDQMCPECAEFNFFKRTELADLTGRVALLTGGRVKIGYQAGLKLLRAGAHLIVTTRFARDSAARYANEPDFGQWAHRLEIFA
;
A
#
# COMPACT_ATOMS: atom_id res chain seq x y z
N MET A 1 39.35 -7.99 2.44
CA MET A 1 38.49 -9.13 2.82
C MET A 1 39.24 -9.98 3.84
N HIS A 2 39.13 -9.68 5.13
CA HIS A 2 39.60 -10.59 6.17
C HIS A 2 38.40 -11.40 6.65
N ALA A 3 38.45 -12.72 6.42
CA ALA A 3 37.48 -13.65 6.93
C ALA A 3 37.48 -13.59 8.46
N LEU A 4 36.35 -13.20 9.04
CA LEU A 4 36.10 -13.30 10.47
C LEU A 4 35.93 -14.79 10.79
N THR A 5 37.03 -15.48 11.13
CA THR A 5 36.96 -16.80 11.77
C THR A 5 36.19 -16.60 13.06
N SER A 6 35.00 -17.19 13.17
CA SER A 6 34.23 -17.18 14.42
C SER A 6 35.13 -17.74 15.53
N PRO A 7 35.35 -17.00 16.64
CA PRO A 7 36.18 -17.50 17.73
C PRO A 7 35.61 -18.82 18.26
N PRO A 8 36.44 -19.74 18.79
CA PRO A 8 35.99 -21.04 19.24
C PRO A 8 35.07 -20.86 20.47
N ILE A 9 33.76 -20.88 20.23
CA ILE A 9 32.71 -20.61 21.23
C ILE A 9 32.76 -21.61 22.39
N ILE A 10 32.93 -22.90 22.08
CA ILE A 10 32.87 -23.99 23.06
C ILE A 10 34.02 -23.89 24.09
N PRO A 11 35.31 -23.80 23.71
CA PRO A 11 36.40 -23.58 24.67
C PRO A 11 36.28 -22.27 25.46
N THR A 12 35.78 -21.21 24.81
CA THR A 12 35.62 -19.90 25.46
C THR A 12 34.55 -19.97 26.56
N LEU A 13 33.42 -20.63 26.31
CA LEU A 13 32.37 -20.82 27.31
C LEU A 13 32.85 -21.70 28.47
N ALA A 14 33.52 -22.82 28.18
CA ALA A 14 34.06 -23.71 29.22
C ALA A 14 35.03 -22.98 30.17
N LEU A 15 35.88 -22.11 29.63
CA LEU A 15 36.78 -21.29 30.44
C LEU A 15 36.02 -20.27 31.30
N LEU A 16 35.01 -19.60 30.75
CA LEU A 16 34.18 -18.65 31.50
C LEU A 16 33.39 -19.36 32.61
N GLU A 17 32.87 -20.56 32.36
CA GLU A 17 32.19 -21.40 33.33
C GLU A 17 33.12 -21.87 34.46
N SER A 18 34.37 -22.25 34.14
CA SER A 18 35.35 -22.61 35.17
C SER A 18 35.72 -21.42 36.06
N ILE A 19 35.86 -20.22 35.48
CA ILE A 19 36.14 -18.98 36.23
C ILE A 19 34.94 -18.58 37.10
N ALA A 20 33.71 -18.84 36.62
CA ALA A 20 32.48 -18.58 37.37
C ALA A 20 32.31 -19.56 38.55
N ALA A 21 32.72 -20.83 38.37
CA ALA A 21 32.70 -21.85 39.42
C ALA A 21 33.81 -21.65 40.46
N ASP A 22 35.00 -21.23 40.04
CA ASP A 22 36.14 -20.94 40.91
C ASP A 22 36.90 -19.70 40.45
N ARG A 23 36.81 -18.63 41.25
CA ARG A 23 37.45 -17.34 40.97
C ARG A 23 38.96 -17.34 41.21
N THR A 24 39.47 -18.28 42.00
CA THR A 24 40.90 -18.35 42.33
C THR A 24 41.76 -18.73 41.12
N VAL A 25 41.14 -19.29 40.07
CA VAL A 25 41.78 -19.53 38.76
C VAL A 25 42.36 -18.24 38.16
N LEU A 26 41.75 -17.09 38.43
CA LEU A 26 42.24 -15.79 37.95
C LEU A 26 43.48 -15.30 38.71
N ASP A 27 43.76 -15.82 39.90
CA ASP A 27 44.92 -15.43 40.70
C ASP A 27 46.23 -15.86 40.05
N GLN A 28 46.17 -16.91 39.22
CA GLN A 28 47.30 -17.46 38.46
C GLN A 28 47.58 -16.69 37.15
N TRP A 29 46.67 -15.80 36.74
CA TRP A 29 46.81 -15.03 35.51
C TRP A 29 47.66 -13.78 35.71
N PRO A 30 48.39 -13.31 34.68
CA PRO A 30 49.01 -12.00 34.69
C PRO A 30 47.98 -10.90 34.96
N GLU A 31 48.37 -9.91 35.77
CA GLU A 31 47.49 -8.79 36.17
C GLU A 31 46.89 -8.06 34.96
N GLU A 32 47.68 -7.88 33.89
CA GLU A 32 47.22 -7.24 32.65
C GLU A 32 46.05 -8.00 32.00
N GLU A 33 46.12 -9.33 31.96
CA GLU A 33 45.10 -10.18 31.34
C GLU A 33 43.83 -10.23 32.18
N ARG A 34 43.97 -10.29 33.51
CA ARG A 34 42.86 -10.23 34.47
C ARG A 34 42.09 -8.92 34.34
N VAL A 35 42.79 -7.79 34.30
CA VAL A 35 42.20 -6.45 34.12
C VAL A 35 41.49 -6.34 32.78
N ARG A 36 42.06 -6.89 31.70
CA ARG A 36 41.43 -6.91 30.36
C ARG A 36 40.15 -7.74 30.35
N LEU A 37 40.14 -8.93 30.97
CA LEU A 37 38.96 -9.78 31.08
C LEU A 37 37.84 -9.07 31.86
N HIS A 38 38.17 -8.50 33.02
CA HIS A 38 37.19 -7.77 33.85
C HIS A 38 36.61 -6.57 33.11
N LYS A 39 37.44 -5.80 32.40
CA LYS A 39 36.98 -4.67 31.57
C LYS A 39 36.07 -5.14 30.43
N ALA A 40 36.39 -6.26 29.78
CA ALA A 40 35.57 -6.84 28.73
C ALA A 40 34.20 -7.30 29.27
N ILE A 41 34.18 -8.06 30.38
CA ILE A 41 32.94 -8.51 31.05
C ILE A 41 32.10 -7.30 31.47
N ALA A 42 32.71 -6.30 32.10
CA ALA A 42 32.02 -5.07 32.50
C ALA A 42 31.40 -4.34 31.29
N SER A 43 32.10 -4.27 30.16
CA SER A 43 31.57 -3.64 28.93
C SER A 43 30.40 -4.40 28.30
N ILE A 44 30.33 -5.73 28.48
CA ILE A 44 29.26 -6.60 27.98
C ILE A 44 28.01 -6.49 28.87
N TYR A 45 28.18 -6.53 30.20
CA TYR A 45 27.07 -6.49 31.16
C TYR A 45 26.59 -5.07 31.49
N HIS A 46 27.47 -4.08 31.43
CA HIS A 46 27.17 -2.67 31.61
C HIS A 46 27.53 -1.88 30.33
N PRO A 47 26.86 -2.15 29.19
CA PRO A 47 27.11 -1.40 27.98
C PRO A 47 26.75 0.06 28.23
N GLU A 48 27.56 0.99 27.69
CA GLU A 48 27.33 2.41 27.87
C GLU A 48 25.85 2.77 27.61
N PRO A 49 25.22 3.60 28.46
CA PRO A 49 23.81 3.96 28.32
C PRO A 49 23.43 4.43 26.90
N LYS A 50 24.36 5.07 26.18
CA LYS A 50 24.19 5.50 24.78
C LYS A 50 24.06 4.31 23.80
N LEU A 51 24.90 3.29 23.93
CA LEU A 51 24.86 2.09 23.06
C LEU A 51 23.59 1.26 23.33
N ARG A 52 23.20 1.08 24.59
CA ARG A 52 21.93 0.43 24.95
C ARG A 52 20.72 1.17 24.38
N ARG A 53 20.70 2.49 24.48
CA ARG A 53 19.64 3.33 23.91
C ARG A 53 19.60 3.25 22.38
N LYS A 54 20.77 3.23 21.71
CA LYS A 54 20.86 3.07 20.25
C LYS A 54 20.28 1.74 19.80
N LYS A 55 20.71 0.63 20.41
CA LYS A 55 20.22 -0.73 20.10
C LYS A 55 18.71 -0.87 20.36
N SER A 56 18.22 -0.33 21.48
CA SER A 56 16.78 -0.33 21.77
C SER A 56 15.98 0.43 20.71
N LYS A 57 16.44 1.63 20.31
CA LYS A 57 15.83 2.41 19.23
C LYS A 57 15.87 1.68 17.89
N GLU A 58 16.95 0.96 17.57
CA GLU A 58 17.06 0.17 16.34
C GLU A 58 16.03 -0.98 16.34
N ILE A 59 15.93 -1.73 17.43
CA ILE A 59 14.93 -2.80 17.58
C ILE A 59 13.50 -2.24 17.48
N GLU A 60 13.23 -1.11 18.12
CA GLU A 60 11.92 -0.45 18.05
C GLU A 60 11.59 0.00 16.61
N ARG A 61 12.57 0.58 15.90
CA ARG A 61 12.44 0.96 14.49
C ARG A 61 12.19 -0.24 13.59
N GLU A 62 12.93 -1.34 13.78
CA GLU A 62 12.74 -2.57 13.00
C GLU A 62 11.35 -3.16 13.22
N ARG A 63 10.88 -3.22 14.47
CA ARG A 63 9.51 -3.66 14.80
C ARG A 63 8.46 -2.77 14.16
N HIS A 64 8.64 -1.45 14.21
CA HIS A 64 7.73 -0.50 13.60
C HIS A 64 7.71 -0.65 12.06
N ALA A 65 8.88 -0.78 11.44
CA ALA A 65 9.00 -1.01 10.00
C ALA A 65 8.32 -2.32 9.58
N GLU A 66 8.49 -3.40 10.35
CA GLU A 66 7.83 -4.67 10.09
C GLU A 66 6.30 -4.56 10.18
N LYS A 67 5.79 -3.82 11.17
CA LYS A 67 4.35 -3.55 11.30
C LYS A 67 3.81 -2.79 10.07
N LEU A 68 4.51 -1.74 9.64
CA LEU A 68 4.14 -0.98 8.44
C LEU A 68 4.16 -1.84 7.19
N ARG A 69 5.17 -2.71 7.02
CA ARG A 69 5.23 -3.66 5.88
C ARG A 69 4.04 -4.58 5.83
N ARG A 70 3.64 -5.16 6.97
CA ARG A 70 2.45 -6.03 7.06
C ARG A 70 1.17 -5.27 6.73
N ALA A 71 1.02 -4.06 7.27
CA ALA A 71 -0.13 -3.21 6.95
C ALA A 71 -0.18 -2.89 5.45
N ASP A 72 0.94 -2.54 4.83
CA ASP A 72 0.98 -2.17 3.42
C ASP A 72 0.69 -3.36 2.49
N ALA A 73 1.19 -4.55 2.84
CA ALA A 73 0.92 -5.78 2.12
C ALA A 73 -0.58 -6.15 2.09
N LEU A 74 -1.34 -5.82 3.14
CA LEU A 74 -2.79 -6.01 3.16
C LEU A 74 -3.50 -5.01 2.23
N LEU A 75 -3.07 -3.75 2.26
CA LEU A 75 -3.68 -2.70 1.44
C LEU A 75 -3.41 -2.92 -0.05
N ASP A 76 -2.25 -3.48 -0.40
CA ASP A 76 -1.89 -3.86 -1.76
C ASP A 76 -2.81 -4.90 -2.40
N GLN A 77 -3.63 -5.59 -1.60
CA GLN A 77 -4.65 -6.52 -2.10
C GLN A 77 -5.93 -5.78 -2.54
N THR A 78 -6.11 -4.51 -2.16
CA THR A 78 -7.33 -3.76 -2.52
C THR A 78 -7.40 -3.44 -4.01
N GLY A 79 -8.62 -3.45 -4.55
CA GLY A 79 -8.89 -3.18 -5.97
C GLY A 79 -8.36 -1.81 -6.44
N ILE A 80 -8.43 -0.77 -5.61
CA ILE A 80 -7.91 0.56 -5.97
C ILE A 80 -6.39 0.56 -6.18
N ARG A 81 -5.64 -0.23 -5.42
CA ARG A 81 -4.18 -0.36 -5.58
C ARG A 81 -3.82 -1.25 -6.76
N ALA A 82 -4.59 -2.31 -7.02
CA ALA A 82 -4.47 -3.08 -8.24
C ALA A 82 -4.62 -2.20 -9.50
N LEU A 83 -5.67 -1.36 -9.56
CA LEU A 83 -5.88 -0.44 -10.68
C LEU A 83 -4.76 0.61 -10.83
N ARG A 84 -4.15 1.07 -9.74
CA ARG A 84 -3.01 2.01 -9.78
C ARG A 84 -1.73 1.36 -10.34
N ARG A 85 -1.55 0.05 -10.14
CA ARG A 85 -0.39 -0.71 -10.64
C ARG A 85 -0.54 -1.14 -12.10
N ALA A 86 -1.76 -1.13 -12.64
CA ALA A 86 -2.00 -1.50 -14.03
C ALA A 86 -1.20 -0.60 -14.99
N PRO A 87 -0.47 -1.17 -15.97
CA PRO A 87 0.40 -0.40 -16.88
C PRO A 87 -0.40 0.54 -17.80
N VAL A 88 -1.64 0.15 -18.10
CA VAL A 88 -2.62 0.96 -18.81
C VAL A 88 -3.72 1.27 -17.83
N PHE A 89 -4.04 2.55 -17.65
CA PHE A 89 -5.22 2.97 -16.92
C PHE A 89 -6.44 2.63 -17.78
N THR A 90 -6.89 1.39 -17.69
CA THR A 90 -8.09 0.93 -18.36
C THR A 90 -9.30 1.51 -17.63
N THR A 91 -10.21 2.12 -18.37
CA THR A 91 -11.58 2.32 -17.91
C THR A 91 -12.12 0.92 -17.63
N PRO A 92 -12.55 0.57 -16.40
CA PRO A 92 -13.42 -0.58 -16.21
C PRO A 92 -14.71 -0.24 -16.96
N ASN A 93 -14.75 -0.66 -18.21
CA ASN A 93 -15.90 -0.55 -19.07
C ASN A 93 -16.86 -1.63 -18.57
N TYR A 94 -18.08 -1.30 -18.15
CA TYR A 94 -19.15 -2.29 -18.19
C TYR A 94 -20.52 -1.65 -18.04
N PHE A 95 -21.17 -1.40 -19.18
CA PHE A 95 -22.54 -1.87 -19.26
C PHE A 95 -22.47 -3.40 -19.38
N PRO A 96 -23.18 -4.16 -18.52
CA PRO A 96 -23.39 -5.55 -18.82
C PRO A 96 -24.09 -5.71 -20.17
N PRO A 97 -23.66 -6.64 -21.05
CA PRO A 97 -24.38 -6.93 -22.28
C PRO A 97 -25.83 -7.31 -21.94
N ALA A 98 -26.76 -7.02 -22.85
CA ALA A 98 -28.15 -7.40 -22.67
C ALA A 98 -28.24 -8.92 -22.42
N GLY A 99 -28.80 -9.32 -21.27
CA GLY A 99 -28.86 -10.72 -20.83
C GLY A 99 -27.68 -11.20 -19.98
N PHE A 100 -26.73 -10.33 -19.62
CA PHE A 100 -25.74 -10.64 -18.59
C PHE A 100 -26.44 -10.70 -17.23
N ILE A 101 -26.64 -11.92 -16.75
CA ILE A 101 -26.85 -12.16 -15.33
C ILE A 101 -25.50 -11.86 -14.69
N ALA A 102 -25.48 -10.89 -13.78
CA ALA A 102 -24.37 -10.77 -12.85
C ALA A 102 -24.30 -12.11 -12.11
N GLN A 103 -23.45 -13.00 -12.60
CA GLN A 103 -22.81 -13.94 -11.72
C GLN A 103 -21.99 -13.03 -10.83
N ASP A 104 -22.59 -12.60 -9.72
CA ASP A 104 -21.83 -12.37 -8.52
C ASP A 104 -20.90 -13.57 -8.47
N GLN A 105 -19.61 -13.37 -8.65
CA GLN A 105 -18.64 -14.38 -8.27
C GLN A 105 -18.75 -14.46 -6.74
N VAL A 106 -19.83 -15.07 -6.26
CA VAL A 106 -20.00 -15.58 -4.90
C VAL A 106 -19.31 -16.92 -4.88
N GLU A 107 -18.00 -16.91 -5.10
CA GLU A 107 -17.16 -17.93 -4.49
C GLU A 107 -16.07 -17.16 -3.78
N GLU A 108 -16.11 -17.28 -2.45
CA GLU A 108 -15.38 -16.50 -1.45
C GLU A 108 -15.95 -15.09 -1.21
N ASN A 109 -16.91 -14.98 -0.28
CA ASN A 109 -16.91 -13.81 0.62
C ASN A 109 -15.52 -13.84 1.28
N PRO A 110 -14.55 -13.01 0.87
CA PRO A 110 -13.27 -12.99 1.57
C PRO A 110 -13.63 -12.52 2.98
N GLU A 111 -13.10 -13.19 4.00
CA GLU A 111 -13.29 -12.68 5.35
C GLU A 111 -12.91 -11.20 5.38
N PRO A 112 -13.69 -10.34 6.06
CA PRO A 112 -13.43 -8.92 6.09
C PRO A 112 -11.97 -8.64 6.42
N LEU A 113 -11.22 -8.07 5.47
CA LEU A 113 -9.82 -7.77 5.69
C LEU A 113 -9.72 -6.69 6.77
N GLU A 114 -9.05 -6.96 7.88
CA GLU A 114 -8.83 -5.96 8.92
C GLU A 114 -7.43 -5.36 8.83
N SER A 115 -7.38 -4.04 8.92
CA SER A 115 -6.13 -3.30 9.09
C SER A 115 -5.60 -3.50 10.51
N PRO A 116 -4.31 -3.87 10.68
CA PRO A 116 -3.68 -3.99 12.00
C PRO A 116 -3.48 -2.63 12.70
N GLU A 117 -3.81 -1.54 12.01
CA GLU A 117 -3.74 -0.17 12.52
C GLU A 117 -5.09 0.53 12.37
N LEU A 118 -5.40 1.37 13.35
CA LEU A 118 -6.59 2.22 13.33
C LEU A 118 -6.42 3.33 12.28
N ARG A 119 -7.24 3.30 11.24
CA ARG A 119 -7.17 4.22 10.09
C ARG A 119 -8.20 5.35 10.25
N HIS A 120 -8.05 6.41 9.46
CA HIS A 120 -9.03 7.50 9.35
C HIS A 120 -9.66 7.50 7.97
N CYS A 121 -10.99 7.50 7.89
CA CYS A 121 -11.71 7.53 6.61
C CYS A 121 -11.39 8.83 5.87
N TYR A 122 -11.03 8.74 4.60
CA TYR A 122 -10.73 9.91 3.76
C TYR A 122 -11.95 10.83 3.60
N VAL A 123 -13.17 10.28 3.62
CA VAL A 123 -14.44 11.00 3.43
C VAL A 123 -14.93 11.59 4.75
N CYS A 124 -15.39 10.74 5.68
CA CYS A 124 -16.05 11.19 6.92
C CYS A 124 -15.11 11.40 8.11
N LYS A 125 -13.81 11.08 7.98
CA LYS A 125 -12.77 11.17 9.03
C LYS A 125 -12.95 10.24 10.24
N GLN A 126 -13.99 9.41 10.28
CA GLN A 126 -14.16 8.42 11.34
C GLN A 126 -13.04 7.38 11.34
N LYS A 127 -12.78 6.81 12.52
CA LYS A 127 -11.77 5.77 12.72
C LYS A 127 -12.34 4.41 12.32
N PHE A 128 -11.54 3.59 11.64
CA PHE A 128 -11.95 2.27 11.17
C PHE A 128 -10.76 1.31 11.07
N THR A 129 -11.02 0.00 11.14
CA THR A 129 -10.04 -1.07 10.91
C THR A 129 -10.45 -1.98 9.76
N GLN A 130 -11.75 -2.25 9.59
CA GLN A 130 -12.28 -3.06 8.50
C GLN A 130 -12.04 -2.41 7.13
N LEU A 131 -11.37 -3.12 6.24
CA LEU A 131 -11.05 -2.68 4.88
C LEU A 131 -12.15 -3.14 3.92
N HIS A 132 -12.50 -2.26 2.99
CA HIS A 132 -13.35 -2.62 1.86
C HIS A 132 -12.50 -3.29 0.77
N HIS A 133 -13.03 -4.31 0.10
CA HIS A 133 -12.31 -5.07 -0.93
C HIS A 133 -11.70 -4.15 -2.03
N PHE A 134 -12.38 -3.04 -2.33
CA PHE A 134 -11.91 -2.05 -3.31
C PHE A 134 -11.15 -0.85 -2.71
N TYR A 135 -11.59 -0.25 -1.60
CA TYR A 135 -11.06 1.02 -1.10
C TYR A 135 -10.26 0.83 0.20
N ASP A 136 -9.01 1.31 0.21
CA ASP A 136 -8.06 1.15 1.31
C ASP A 136 -7.98 2.37 2.26
N GLN A 137 -8.75 3.42 1.95
CA GLN A 137 -8.74 4.71 2.65
C GLN A 137 -10.13 5.18 3.07
N MET A 138 -11.14 4.32 3.03
CA MET A 138 -12.52 4.66 3.40
C MET A 138 -13.04 3.65 4.42
N CYS A 139 -13.84 4.09 5.39
CA CYS A 139 -14.60 3.17 6.23
C CYS A 139 -15.60 2.38 5.38
N PRO A 140 -16.08 1.21 5.85
CA PRO A 140 -16.97 0.35 5.08
C PRO A 140 -18.19 1.07 4.48
N GLU A 141 -18.89 1.89 5.26
CA GLU A 141 -20.06 2.65 4.79
C GLU A 141 -19.73 3.63 3.66
N CYS A 142 -18.66 4.43 3.82
CA CYS A 142 -18.23 5.36 2.79
C CYS A 142 -17.72 4.63 1.55
N ALA A 143 -17.01 3.51 1.75
CA ALA A 143 -16.45 2.70 0.67
C ALA A 143 -17.56 2.07 -0.18
N GLU A 144 -18.55 1.44 0.46
CA GLU A 144 -19.70 0.81 -0.18
C GLU A 144 -20.49 1.85 -1.00
N PHE A 145 -20.84 2.97 -0.37
CA PHE A 145 -21.53 4.07 -1.04
C PHE A 145 -20.73 4.56 -2.27
N ASN A 146 -19.44 4.84 -2.11
CA ASN A 146 -18.62 5.31 -3.22
C ASN A 146 -18.35 4.24 -4.28
N PHE A 147 -18.42 2.95 -3.92
CA PHE A 147 -18.24 1.84 -4.86
C PHE A 147 -19.48 1.72 -5.75
N PHE A 148 -20.67 1.72 -5.15
CA PHE A 148 -21.95 1.78 -5.85
C PHE A 148 -22.03 3.00 -6.80
N LYS A 149 -21.62 4.18 -6.34
CA LYS A 149 -21.62 5.41 -7.16
C LYS A 149 -20.71 5.36 -8.40
N ARG A 150 -19.77 4.40 -8.48
CA ARG A 150 -18.91 4.24 -9.67
C ARG A 150 -19.74 3.88 -10.89
N THR A 151 -20.70 2.97 -10.73
CA THR A 151 -21.55 2.45 -11.81
C THR A 151 -22.89 3.16 -11.92
N GLU A 152 -23.28 3.97 -10.92
CA GLU A 152 -24.50 4.78 -11.00
C GLU A 152 -24.48 5.72 -12.22
N LEU A 153 -25.57 5.72 -12.99
CA LEU A 153 -25.81 6.59 -14.14
C LEU A 153 -27.02 7.50 -13.88
N ALA A 154 -27.09 8.59 -14.63
CA ALA A 154 -28.24 9.47 -14.70
C ALA A 154 -28.54 9.76 -16.17
N ASP A 155 -29.80 9.98 -16.53
CA ASP A 155 -30.14 10.45 -17.88
C ASP A 155 -29.81 11.95 -18.00
N LEU A 156 -28.87 12.25 -18.89
CA LEU A 156 -28.40 13.59 -19.23
C LEU A 156 -28.71 13.95 -20.69
N THR A 157 -29.66 13.25 -21.32
CA THR A 157 -30.11 13.55 -22.68
C THR A 157 -30.55 15.01 -22.79
N GLY A 158 -30.10 15.69 -23.86
CA GLY A 158 -30.38 17.11 -24.08
C GLY A 158 -29.57 18.08 -23.22
N ARG A 159 -28.65 17.58 -22.37
CA ARG A 159 -27.70 18.42 -21.63
C ARG A 159 -26.38 18.54 -22.39
N VAL A 160 -25.73 19.70 -22.27
CA VAL A 160 -24.37 19.93 -22.75
C VAL A 160 -23.43 20.07 -21.55
N ALA A 161 -22.29 19.38 -21.58
CA ALA A 161 -21.28 19.42 -20.54
C ALA A 161 -19.94 19.87 -21.10
N LEU A 162 -19.30 20.84 -20.43
CA LEU A 162 -17.91 21.23 -20.67
C LEU A 162 -17.00 20.48 -19.69
N LEU A 163 -16.04 19.74 -20.21
CA LEU A 163 -15.07 18.96 -19.45
C LEU A 163 -13.65 19.44 -19.74
N THR A 164 -13.02 20.03 -18.73
CA THR A 164 -11.61 20.40 -18.80
C THR A 164 -10.72 19.22 -18.42
N GLY A 165 -9.64 18.98 -19.17
CA GLY A 165 -8.68 17.92 -18.87
C GLY A 165 -9.17 16.50 -19.15
N GLY A 166 -10.04 16.29 -20.15
CA GLY A 166 -10.67 14.99 -20.43
C GLY A 166 -9.78 13.89 -21.04
N ARG A 167 -8.46 14.11 -21.18
CA ARG A 167 -7.58 13.16 -21.88
C ARG A 167 -7.23 11.90 -21.10
N VAL A 168 -7.07 12.00 -19.78
CA VAL A 168 -6.54 10.91 -18.94
C VAL A 168 -7.20 10.87 -17.56
N LYS A 169 -7.02 9.76 -16.84
CA LYS A 169 -7.43 9.58 -15.43
C LYS A 169 -8.90 9.98 -15.22
N ILE A 170 -9.17 10.75 -14.16
CA ILE A 170 -10.52 11.16 -13.75
C ILE A 170 -11.25 11.94 -14.83
N GLY A 171 -10.55 12.77 -15.61
CA GLY A 171 -11.17 13.56 -16.69
C GLY A 171 -11.70 12.62 -17.77
N TYR A 172 -10.86 11.70 -18.24
CA TYR A 172 -11.27 10.70 -19.22
C TYR A 172 -12.47 9.87 -18.76
N GLN A 173 -12.43 9.37 -17.52
CA GLN A 173 -13.54 8.60 -16.93
C GLN A 173 -14.83 9.43 -16.81
N ALA A 174 -14.72 10.68 -16.36
CA ALA A 174 -15.87 11.58 -16.26
C ALA A 174 -16.48 11.82 -17.65
N GLY A 175 -15.66 12.00 -18.68
CA GLY A 175 -16.16 12.18 -20.05
C GLY A 175 -16.89 10.95 -20.56
N LEU A 176 -16.36 9.74 -20.35
CA LEU A 176 -17.07 8.51 -20.72
C LEU A 176 -18.39 8.36 -19.97
N LYS A 177 -18.41 8.68 -18.67
CA LYS A 177 -19.63 8.64 -17.86
C LYS A 177 -20.69 9.62 -18.38
N LEU A 178 -20.30 10.85 -18.71
CA LEU A 178 -21.19 11.88 -19.27
C LEU A 178 -21.74 11.48 -20.65
N LEU A 179 -20.88 10.95 -21.54
CA LEU A 179 -21.29 10.47 -22.86
C LEU A 179 -22.26 9.30 -22.76
N ARG A 180 -21.95 8.30 -21.92
CA ARG A 180 -22.81 7.14 -21.65
C ARG A 180 -24.12 7.51 -20.96
N ALA A 181 -24.14 8.61 -20.22
CA ALA A 181 -25.33 9.20 -19.63
C ALA A 181 -26.21 10.00 -20.61
N GLY A 182 -25.80 10.20 -21.88
CA GLY A 182 -26.63 10.93 -22.86
C GLY A 182 -26.27 12.40 -23.09
N ALA A 183 -25.25 12.95 -22.40
CA ALA A 183 -24.84 14.35 -22.56
C ALA A 183 -24.09 14.61 -23.88
N HIS A 184 -24.29 15.79 -24.47
CA HIS A 184 -23.35 16.35 -25.46
C HIS A 184 -22.09 16.82 -24.70
N LEU A 185 -20.93 16.30 -25.06
CA LEU A 185 -19.70 16.54 -24.33
C LEU A 185 -18.71 17.38 -25.15
N ILE A 186 -18.31 18.51 -24.59
CA ILE A 186 -17.21 19.34 -25.07
C ILE A 186 -16.01 19.11 -24.17
N VAL A 187 -14.93 18.55 -24.70
CA VAL A 187 -13.71 18.26 -23.96
C VAL A 187 -12.62 19.27 -24.34
N THR A 188 -11.95 19.86 -23.36
CA THR A 188 -10.75 20.69 -23.60
C THR A 188 -9.50 20.03 -23.05
N THR A 189 -8.43 19.99 -23.85
CA THR A 189 -7.14 19.43 -23.43
C THR A 189 -6.00 19.83 -24.37
N ARG A 190 -4.84 20.14 -23.78
CA ARG A 190 -3.61 20.47 -24.53
C ARG A 190 -3.10 19.38 -25.49
N PHE A 191 -3.73 18.20 -25.54
CA PHE A 191 -3.39 17.11 -26.47
C PHE A 191 -4.64 16.54 -27.15
N ALA A 192 -5.37 17.38 -27.88
CA ALA A 192 -6.64 17.02 -28.51
C ALA A 192 -6.57 15.74 -29.37
N ARG A 193 -5.50 15.56 -30.16
CA ARG A 193 -5.31 14.36 -31.01
C ARG A 193 -5.20 13.05 -30.21
N ASP A 194 -4.42 13.05 -29.12
CA ASP A 194 -4.30 11.89 -28.23
C ASP A 194 -5.63 11.61 -27.52
N SER A 195 -6.33 12.66 -27.09
CA SER A 195 -7.66 12.51 -26.47
C SER A 195 -8.66 11.89 -27.46
N ALA A 196 -8.71 12.38 -28.70
CA ALA A 196 -9.58 11.84 -29.74
C ALA A 196 -9.29 10.36 -30.02
N ALA A 197 -8.02 9.99 -30.16
CA ALA A 197 -7.62 8.59 -30.36
C ALA A 197 -8.05 7.69 -29.19
N ARG A 198 -7.95 8.17 -27.94
CA ARG A 198 -8.39 7.41 -26.76
C ARG A 198 -9.91 7.19 -26.74
N TYR A 199 -10.70 8.23 -27.00
CA TYR A 199 -12.16 8.07 -27.06
C TYR A 199 -12.57 7.17 -28.23
N ALA A 200 -11.93 7.30 -29.39
CA ALA A 200 -12.21 6.48 -30.57
C ALA A 200 -11.94 4.98 -30.38
N ASN A 201 -11.03 4.62 -29.47
CA ASN A 201 -10.70 3.23 -29.15
C ASN A 201 -11.66 2.58 -28.13
N GLU A 202 -12.64 3.32 -27.59
CA GLU A 202 -13.63 2.73 -26.71
C GLU A 202 -14.61 1.84 -27.51
N PRO A 203 -14.92 0.62 -27.04
CA PRO A 203 -15.77 -0.33 -27.78
C PRO A 203 -17.16 0.22 -28.17
N ASP A 204 -17.70 1.11 -27.36
CA ASP A 204 -19.01 1.74 -27.52
C ASP A 204 -18.94 3.11 -28.22
N PHE A 205 -17.77 3.50 -28.77
CA PHE A 205 -17.56 4.80 -29.41
C PHE A 205 -18.66 5.15 -30.42
N GLY A 206 -19.06 4.19 -31.26
CA GLY A 206 -20.10 4.39 -32.27
C GLY A 206 -21.47 4.84 -31.70
N GLN A 207 -21.75 4.59 -30.41
CA GLN A 207 -23.02 4.95 -29.79
C GLN A 207 -23.13 6.43 -29.39
N TRP A 208 -21.99 7.09 -29.15
CA TRP A 208 -21.97 8.46 -28.62
C TRP A 208 -20.97 9.39 -29.31
N ALA A 209 -20.20 8.91 -30.30
CA ALA A 209 -19.23 9.72 -31.05
C ALA A 209 -19.80 11.02 -31.61
N HIS A 210 -21.05 10.99 -32.08
CA HIS A 210 -21.76 12.16 -32.62
C HIS A 210 -22.03 13.26 -31.59
N ARG A 211 -21.89 12.97 -30.29
CA ARG A 211 -22.06 13.89 -29.16
C ARG A 211 -20.73 14.38 -28.56
N LEU A 212 -19.59 13.97 -29.12
CA LEU A 212 -18.27 14.30 -28.58
C LEU A 212 -17.56 15.34 -29.45
N GLU A 213 -17.18 16.45 -28.83
CA GLU A 213 -16.30 17.46 -29.41
C GLU A 213 -15.03 17.59 -28.56
N ILE A 214 -13.88 17.71 -29.20
CA ILE A 214 -12.57 17.81 -28.52
C ILE A 214 -11.80 19.01 -29.05
N PHE A 215 -11.44 19.92 -28.16
CA PHE A 215 -10.70 21.14 -28.43
C PHE A 215 -9.36 21.16 -27.69
N ALA A 216 -8.39 21.87 -28.29
CA ALA A 216 -7.07 22.09 -27.73
C ALA A 216 -7.06 23.29 -26.77
#